data_AF-A0A1Y1Q6Q1-F1
#
_entry.id   AF-A0A1Y1Q6Q1-F1
#
_cell.length_a   1.000
_cell.length_b   1.000
_cell.length_c   1.000
_cell.angle_alpha   90.00
_cell.angle_beta   90.00
_cell.angle_gamma   90.00
#
_symmetry.space_group_name_H-M   'P 1'
#
loop_
_entity.id
_entity.type
_entity.pdbx_description
1 polymer ?
#
loop_
_entity_poly.entity_id
_entity_poly.type
_entity_poly.pdbx_seq_one_letter_code
_entity_poly.pdbx_strand_id
1 'polypeptide(L)'
;MIKPIILSVMLATSLIGTAMAEDAKPAAAATAADAKPAEAKFDPGVPAPKVADDYYAGAEKVVVHVTMEGDEKKYLGVLGNVSNYMKALDATGKKTDAIIVMNGDGLGLLSTAKQVEMNADAKLPAKITELKEKGVKFQICYNTLMGRKIKFDELYDAKPEDVIPSGVAEAGRLQAQGYQLLKP
;
A
#
# COMPACT_ATOMS: atom_id res chain seq x y z
N MET A 1 3.45 -8.21 -91.95
CA MET A 1 2.69 -9.46 -92.16
C MET A 1 1.40 -9.36 -91.36
N ILE A 2 0.26 -9.61 -92.04
CA ILE A 2 -1.04 -10.09 -91.51
C ILE A 2 -1.77 -9.19 -90.48
N LYS A 3 -2.58 -8.25 -91.02
CA LYS A 3 -4.07 -8.11 -90.97
C LYS A 3 -4.90 -8.50 -89.70
N PRO A 4 -6.17 -8.04 -89.57
CA PRO A 4 -6.73 -7.21 -88.47
C PRO A 4 -7.94 -7.91 -87.79
N ILE A 5 -8.98 -7.16 -87.37
CA ILE A 5 -10.39 -7.58 -87.03
C ILE A 5 -10.61 -7.63 -85.49
N ILE A 6 -11.36 -6.70 -84.88
CA ILE A 6 -12.84 -6.58 -84.71
C ILE A 6 -13.46 -7.79 -83.97
N LEU A 7 -14.52 -7.52 -83.20
CA LEU A 7 -15.53 -8.44 -82.62
C LEU A 7 -15.24 -8.79 -81.15
N SER A 8 -15.94 -8.24 -80.16
CA SER A 8 -17.38 -8.42 -79.80
C SER A 8 -17.73 -9.88 -79.46
N VAL A 9 -18.69 -10.06 -78.54
CA VAL A 9 -19.23 -11.30 -77.92
C VAL A 9 -18.65 -11.54 -76.50
N MET A 10 -19.38 -11.26 -75.41
CA MET A 10 -20.62 -11.86 -74.85
C MET A 10 -20.33 -12.94 -73.79
N LEU A 11 -21.13 -12.86 -72.72
CA LEU A 11 -21.55 -13.89 -71.74
C LEU A 11 -20.45 -14.54 -70.90
N ALA A 12 -20.38 -14.27 -69.58
CA ALA A 12 -21.32 -14.63 -68.52
C ALA A 12 -21.44 -16.14 -68.27
N THR A 13 -20.80 -16.58 -67.19
CA THR A 13 -21.21 -17.62 -66.23
C THR A 13 -20.06 -17.65 -65.20
N SER A 14 -20.29 -17.62 -63.89
CA SER A 14 -20.89 -18.73 -63.18
C SER A 14 -21.05 -18.38 -61.68
N LEU A 15 -22.16 -18.87 -61.11
CA LEU A 15 -22.40 -19.25 -59.70
C LEU A 15 -22.42 -18.11 -58.66
N ILE A 16 -23.60 -17.58 -58.36
CA ILE A 16 -24.50 -18.04 -57.28
C ILE A 16 -23.85 -17.88 -55.90
N GLY A 17 -24.07 -16.70 -55.31
CA GLY A 17 -23.95 -16.50 -53.88
C GLY A 17 -25.05 -17.26 -53.16
N THR A 18 -24.65 -18.17 -52.27
CA THR A 18 -25.52 -18.81 -51.30
C THR A 18 -25.41 -18.05 -49.99
N ALA A 19 -26.54 -17.54 -49.52
CA ALA A 19 -26.74 -17.10 -48.16
C ALA A 19 -26.74 -18.32 -47.23
N MET A 20 -26.00 -18.23 -46.13
CA MET A 20 -26.24 -18.95 -44.87
C MET A 20 -25.79 -17.96 -43.77
N ALA A 21 -26.75 -17.35 -43.10
CA ALA A 21 -27.21 -17.78 -41.78
C ALA A 21 -26.32 -17.17 -40.67
N GLU A 22 -26.96 -16.23 -39.99
CA GLU A 22 -26.58 -15.50 -38.81
C GLU A 22 -26.29 -16.45 -37.65
N ASP A 23 -25.01 -16.78 -37.42
CA ASP A 23 -24.59 -17.44 -36.19
C ASP A 23 -24.50 -16.42 -35.06
N ALA A 24 -25.67 -16.19 -34.45
CA ALA A 24 -25.80 -15.61 -33.13
C ALA A 24 -24.96 -16.45 -32.14
N LYS A 25 -23.80 -15.91 -31.78
CA LYS A 25 -22.98 -16.40 -30.67
C LYS A 25 -23.90 -16.54 -29.44
N PRO A 26 -24.06 -17.75 -28.87
CA PRO A 26 -24.89 -17.91 -27.70
C PRO A 26 -24.29 -17.09 -26.56
N ALA A 27 -25.12 -16.20 -26.01
CA ALA A 27 -24.85 -15.52 -24.76
C ALA A 27 -24.61 -16.60 -23.70
N ALA A 28 -23.35 -16.76 -23.29
CA ALA A 28 -23.00 -17.53 -22.12
C ALA A 28 -23.79 -16.93 -20.95
N ALA A 29 -24.74 -17.71 -20.44
CA ALA A 29 -25.47 -17.41 -19.24
C ALA A 29 -24.47 -17.04 -18.15
N ALA A 30 -24.52 -15.79 -17.69
CA ALA A 30 -23.81 -15.37 -16.50
C ALA A 30 -24.32 -16.26 -15.36
N THR A 31 -23.52 -17.25 -14.99
CA THR A 31 -23.74 -18.02 -13.77
C THR A 31 -23.72 -16.99 -12.66
N ALA A 32 -24.85 -16.91 -11.93
CA ALA A 32 -24.98 -16.10 -10.74
C ALA A 32 -23.73 -16.32 -9.89
N ALA A 33 -22.92 -15.27 -9.80
CA ALA A 33 -21.71 -15.25 -9.02
C ALA A 33 -22.04 -15.76 -7.63
N ASP A 34 -21.24 -16.70 -7.14
CA ASP A 34 -21.17 -17.11 -5.75
C ASP A 34 -21.05 -15.85 -4.88
N ALA A 35 -22.19 -15.33 -4.44
CA ALA A 35 -22.24 -14.33 -3.40
C ALA A 35 -21.72 -15.01 -2.14
N LYS A 36 -20.44 -14.78 -1.84
CA LYS A 36 -19.81 -15.17 -0.57
C LYS A 36 -20.82 -14.81 0.53
N PRO A 37 -21.27 -15.77 1.37
CA PRO A 37 -22.22 -15.49 2.43
C PRO A 37 -21.69 -14.29 3.23
N ALA A 38 -22.54 -13.30 3.45
CA ALA A 38 -22.19 -12.18 4.30
C ALA A 38 -21.72 -12.76 5.64
N GLU A 39 -20.42 -12.63 5.91
CA GLU A 39 -19.84 -13.12 7.16
C GLU A 39 -20.64 -12.52 8.30
N ALA A 40 -21.15 -13.37 9.19
CA ALA A 40 -21.88 -12.91 10.36
C ALA A 40 -20.98 -11.89 11.08
N LYS A 41 -21.48 -10.66 11.23
CA LYS A 41 -20.73 -9.59 11.90
C LYS A 41 -20.35 -10.09 13.28
N PHE A 42 -19.05 -10.10 13.57
CA PHE A 42 -18.53 -10.46 14.88
C PHE A 42 -19.12 -9.52 15.95
N ASP A 43 -19.82 -10.09 16.93
CA ASP A 43 -20.31 -9.38 18.10
C ASP A 43 -19.32 -9.57 19.25
N PRO A 44 -18.58 -8.53 19.67
CA PRO A 44 -17.67 -8.62 20.80
C PRO A 44 -18.39 -8.69 22.16
N GLY A 45 -19.73 -8.72 22.20
CA GLY A 45 -20.52 -8.70 23.43
C GLY A 45 -20.60 -7.31 24.06
N VAL A 46 -20.12 -6.27 23.37
CA VAL A 46 -20.19 -4.87 23.79
C VAL A 46 -20.52 -3.98 22.59
N PRO A 47 -21.43 -3.00 22.73
CA PRO A 47 -21.70 -2.06 21.66
C PRO A 47 -20.46 -1.18 21.42
N ALA A 48 -20.29 -0.71 20.18
CA ALA A 48 -19.25 0.26 19.86
C ALA A 48 -19.42 1.53 20.72
N PRO A 49 -18.37 2.00 21.42
CA PRO A 49 -18.45 3.22 22.21
C PRO A 49 -18.82 4.42 21.34
N LYS A 50 -19.74 5.25 21.85
CA LYS A 50 -20.04 6.58 21.29
C LYS A 50 -19.26 7.61 22.10
N VAL A 51 -18.44 8.40 21.43
CA VAL A 51 -17.65 9.47 22.03
C VAL A 51 -18.02 10.80 21.38
N ALA A 52 -17.72 11.91 22.05
CA ALA A 52 -17.89 13.25 21.47
C ALA A 52 -16.90 13.49 20.33
N ASP A 53 -17.20 14.44 19.44
CA ASP A 53 -16.38 14.74 18.26
C ASP A 53 -14.95 15.21 18.62
N ASP A 54 -14.78 15.77 19.82
CA ASP A 54 -13.51 16.27 20.35
C ASP A 54 -12.75 15.26 21.22
N TYR A 55 -13.23 14.02 21.34
CA TYR A 55 -12.65 13.00 22.23
C TYR A 55 -11.14 12.76 22.01
N TYR A 56 -10.65 12.94 20.77
CA TYR A 56 -9.23 12.79 20.42
C TYR A 56 -8.51 14.14 20.17
N ALA A 57 -9.05 15.27 20.62
CA ALA A 57 -8.40 16.57 20.44
C ALA A 57 -7.00 16.62 21.07
N GLY A 58 -6.01 17.09 20.31
CA GLY A 58 -4.61 17.17 20.74
C GLY A 58 -3.76 15.93 20.42
N ALA A 59 -4.38 14.89 19.82
CA ALA A 59 -3.69 13.68 19.38
C ALA A 59 -3.29 13.72 17.89
N GLU A 60 -3.50 14.83 17.19
CA GLU A 60 -3.28 14.93 15.73
C GLU A 60 -1.81 14.76 15.32
N LYS A 61 -0.87 14.92 16.25
CA LYS A 61 0.57 14.76 16.02
C LYS A 61 1.09 13.59 16.84
N VAL A 62 1.72 12.63 16.17
CA VAL A 62 2.23 11.42 16.81
C VAL A 62 3.63 11.07 16.34
N VAL A 63 4.50 10.71 17.28
CA VAL A 63 5.80 10.13 17.02
C VAL A 63 5.82 8.71 17.56
N VAL A 64 6.10 7.73 16.69
CA VAL A 64 6.28 6.33 17.08
C VAL A 64 7.77 6.02 17.12
N HIS A 65 8.28 5.79 18.32
CA HIS A 65 9.71 5.57 18.54
C HIS A 65 10.06 4.08 18.58
N VAL A 66 10.46 3.56 17.42
CA VAL A 66 10.78 2.15 17.23
C VAL A 66 12.25 1.91 17.57
N THR A 67 12.49 1.17 18.65
CA THR A 67 13.85 0.87 19.15
C THR A 67 14.13 -0.60 19.37
N MET A 68 13.14 -1.45 19.17
CA MET A 68 13.17 -2.89 19.47
C MET A 68 13.45 -3.70 18.22
N GLU A 69 14.08 -4.85 18.42
CA GLU A 69 14.22 -5.87 17.39
C GLU A 69 12.87 -6.55 17.14
N GLY A 70 12.65 -7.00 15.91
CA GLY A 70 11.47 -7.74 15.51
C GLY A 70 11.65 -8.51 14.22
N ASP A 71 10.74 -9.46 14.01
CA ASP A 71 10.50 -10.11 12.74
C ASP A 71 9.43 -9.36 11.94
N GLU A 72 9.11 -9.84 10.74
CA GLU A 72 8.06 -9.26 9.89
C GLU A 72 6.72 -9.12 10.64
N LYS A 73 6.32 -10.13 11.42
CA LYS A 73 5.06 -10.09 12.16
C LYS A 73 5.05 -8.99 13.22
N LYS A 74 6.13 -8.83 13.98
CA LYS A 74 6.24 -7.80 15.02
C LYS A 74 6.25 -6.41 14.40
N TYR A 75 6.99 -6.18 13.32
CA TYR A 75 6.99 -4.90 12.63
C TYR A 75 5.64 -4.59 11.98
N LEU A 76 4.95 -5.58 11.41
CA LEU A 76 3.57 -5.42 10.95
C LEU A 76 2.62 -5.03 12.08
N GLY A 77 2.82 -5.54 13.30
CA GLY A 77 2.09 -5.10 14.49
C GLY A 77 2.31 -3.61 14.79
N VAL A 78 3.56 -3.15 14.75
CA VAL A 78 3.91 -1.73 14.93
C VAL A 78 3.22 -0.84 13.88
N LEU A 79 3.34 -1.18 12.60
CA LEU A 79 2.71 -0.43 11.50
C LEU A 79 1.18 -0.54 11.51
N GLY A 80 0.65 -1.65 12.02
CA GLY A 80 -0.78 -1.83 12.27
C GLY A 80 -1.31 -0.86 13.32
N ASN A 81 -0.55 -0.65 14.40
CA ASN A 81 -0.91 0.33 15.43
C ASN A 81 -0.92 1.76 14.86
N VAL A 82 0.06 2.11 14.02
CA VAL A 82 0.06 3.41 13.30
C VAL A 82 -1.18 3.53 12.41
N SER A 83 -1.51 2.48 11.65
CA SER A 83 -2.70 2.46 10.80
C SER A 83 -3.99 2.67 11.62
N ASN A 84 -4.09 2.04 12.79
CA ASN A 84 -5.24 2.19 13.68
C ASN A 84 -5.33 3.60 14.27
N TYR A 85 -4.20 4.17 14.66
CA TYR A 85 -4.12 5.54 15.16
C TYR A 85 -4.63 6.55 14.13
N MET A 86 -4.12 6.46 12.89
CA MET A 86 -4.55 7.33 11.79
C MET A 86 -6.05 7.18 11.51
N LYS A 87 -6.56 5.94 11.41
CA LYS A 87 -7.99 5.70 11.16
C LYS A 87 -8.89 6.30 12.24
N ALA A 88 -8.49 6.23 13.50
CA ALA A 88 -9.27 6.81 14.60
C ALA A 88 -9.36 8.33 14.50
N LEU A 89 -8.29 8.99 14.07
CA LEU A 89 -8.25 10.44 13.89
C LEU A 89 -8.91 10.91 12.59
N ASP A 90 -8.78 10.16 11.50
CA ASP A 90 -9.46 10.45 10.24
C ASP A 90 -10.98 10.49 10.44
N ALA A 91 -11.53 9.67 11.35
CA ALA A 91 -12.94 9.69 11.73
C ALA A 91 -13.40 11.00 12.38
N THR A 92 -12.46 11.81 12.91
CA THR A 92 -12.72 13.16 13.45
C THR A 92 -12.63 14.25 12.38
N GLY A 93 -12.30 13.90 11.13
CA GLY A 93 -12.08 14.85 10.04
C GLY A 93 -10.74 15.60 10.11
N LYS A 94 -9.85 15.23 11.03
CA LYS A 94 -8.54 15.86 11.21
C LYS A 94 -7.44 14.98 10.62
N LYS A 95 -6.50 15.61 9.91
CA LYS A 95 -5.34 14.92 9.35
C LYS A 95 -4.33 14.59 10.46
N THR A 96 -3.87 13.36 10.50
CA THR A 96 -2.78 12.93 11.39
C THR A 96 -1.42 13.30 10.79
N ASP A 97 -0.56 13.94 11.57
CA ASP A 97 0.88 14.08 11.29
C ASP A 97 1.65 13.01 12.08
N ALA A 98 1.97 11.92 11.39
CA ALA A 98 2.61 10.75 11.98
C ALA A 98 4.07 10.61 11.51
N ILE A 99 4.97 10.43 12.48
CA ILE A 99 6.39 10.22 12.24
C ILE A 99 6.83 8.95 12.95
N ILE A 100 7.45 8.02 12.23
CA ILE A 100 8.09 6.84 12.79
C ILE A 100 9.58 7.14 12.88
N VAL A 101 10.12 7.18 14.10
CA VAL A 101 11.55 7.38 14.34
C VAL A 101 12.18 6.05 14.68
N MET A 102 13.17 5.63 13.91
CA MET A 102 13.85 4.35 14.08
C MET A 102 15.30 4.59 14.50
N ASN A 103 15.73 3.92 15.58
CA ASN A 103 17.14 3.80 15.96
C ASN A 103 17.42 2.45 16.62
N GLY A 104 18.70 2.10 16.72
CA GLY A 104 19.10 0.80 17.27
C GLY A 104 18.48 -0.35 16.49
N ASP A 105 17.89 -1.32 17.19
CA ASP A 105 17.26 -2.49 16.57
C ASP A 105 16.03 -2.14 15.74
N GLY A 106 15.40 -0.99 16.00
CA GLY A 106 14.24 -0.54 15.24
C GLY A 106 14.50 -0.28 13.75
N LEU A 107 15.77 -0.06 13.34
CA LEU A 107 16.12 0.02 11.92
C LEU A 107 15.85 -1.30 11.17
N GLY A 108 15.78 -2.43 11.90
CA GLY A 108 15.41 -3.71 11.35
C GLY A 108 14.04 -3.69 10.65
N LEU A 109 13.15 -2.74 10.97
CA LEU A 109 11.89 -2.57 10.26
C LEU A 109 12.09 -2.37 8.75
N LEU A 110 13.04 -1.51 8.36
CA LEU A 110 13.33 -1.24 6.94
C LEU A 110 14.25 -2.30 6.33
N SER A 111 15.22 -2.83 7.09
CA SER A 111 16.12 -3.87 6.60
C SER A 111 15.41 -5.20 6.37
N THR A 112 14.53 -5.63 7.27
CA THR A 112 13.70 -6.83 7.09
C THR A 112 12.77 -6.66 5.90
N ALA A 113 12.15 -5.48 5.74
CA ALA A 113 11.35 -5.19 4.55
C ALA A 113 12.17 -5.32 3.25
N LYS A 114 13.40 -4.81 3.24
CA LYS A 114 14.29 -4.90 2.08
C LYS A 114 14.60 -6.36 1.72
N GLN A 115 14.87 -7.18 2.72
CA GLN A 115 15.21 -8.60 2.54
C GLN A 115 14.08 -9.41 1.91
N VAL A 116 12.82 -9.04 2.16
CA VAL A 116 11.64 -9.77 1.69
C VAL A 116 10.94 -9.09 0.51
N GLU A 117 11.42 -7.95 0.01
CA GLU A 117 10.71 -7.11 -0.98
C GLU A 117 10.38 -7.82 -2.30
N MET A 118 11.18 -8.84 -2.65
CA MET A 118 11.00 -9.63 -3.88
C MET A 118 10.05 -10.82 -3.70
N ASN A 119 9.58 -11.09 -2.48
CA ASN A 119 8.62 -12.16 -2.22
C ASN A 119 7.21 -11.66 -2.56
N ALA A 120 6.50 -12.38 -3.42
CA ALA A 120 5.17 -11.99 -3.89
C ALA A 120 4.14 -11.78 -2.76
N ASP A 121 4.30 -12.50 -1.66
CA ASP A 121 3.41 -12.47 -0.50
C ASP A 121 3.90 -11.57 0.65
N ALA A 122 5.01 -10.83 0.46
CA ALA A 122 5.57 -9.99 1.51
C ALA A 122 4.61 -8.84 1.87
N LYS A 123 4.28 -8.74 3.16
CA LYS A 123 3.29 -7.77 3.65
C LYS A 123 3.96 -6.53 4.22
N LEU A 124 5.14 -6.69 4.82
CA LEU A 124 5.86 -5.58 5.44
C LEU A 124 6.24 -4.46 4.45
N PRO A 125 6.83 -4.74 3.27
CA PRO A 125 7.17 -3.71 2.28
C PRO A 125 5.92 -2.97 1.80
N ALA A 126 4.87 -3.71 1.44
CA ALA A 126 3.60 -3.14 1.00
C ALA A 126 2.97 -2.22 2.06
N LYS A 127 3.02 -2.61 3.35
CA LYS A 127 2.51 -1.80 4.46
C LYS A 127 3.34 -0.52 4.67
N ILE A 128 4.67 -0.57 4.50
CA ILE A 128 5.52 0.62 4.57
C ILE A 128 5.14 1.61 3.46
N THR A 129 5.03 1.13 2.23
CA THR A 129 4.61 1.93 1.07
C THR A 129 3.25 2.57 1.29
N GLU A 130 2.25 1.79 1.73
CA GLU A 130 0.91 2.29 2.05
C GLU A 130 0.94 3.44 3.08
N LEU A 131 1.75 3.31 4.14
CA LEU A 131 1.85 4.35 5.17
C LEU A 131 2.56 5.60 4.66
N LYS A 132 3.63 5.45 3.87
CA LYS A 132 4.32 6.59 3.24
C LYS A 132 3.41 7.33 2.26
N GLU A 133 2.61 6.63 1.46
CA GLU A 133 1.60 7.22 0.57
C GLU A 133 0.55 8.02 1.33
N LYS A 134 0.20 7.59 2.54
CA LYS A 134 -0.67 8.35 3.47
C LYS A 134 0.03 9.51 4.18
N GLY A 135 1.31 9.73 3.91
CA GLY A 135 2.11 10.84 4.44
C GLY A 135 2.80 10.55 5.76
N VAL A 136 2.87 9.29 6.21
CA VAL A 136 3.68 8.92 7.39
C VAL A 136 5.16 9.07 7.04
N LYS A 137 5.90 9.82 7.85
CA LYS A 137 7.35 9.99 7.67
C LYS A 137 8.10 8.89 8.40
N PHE A 138 9.16 8.38 7.78
CA PHE A 138 10.03 7.35 8.35
C PHE A 138 11.41 7.98 8.54
N GLN A 139 11.79 8.27 9.78
CA GLN A 139 13.06 8.91 10.08
C GLN A 139 14.11 7.90 10.57
N ILE A 140 15.29 7.96 9.96
CA ILE A 140 16.38 6.99 10.11
C ILE A 140 17.51 7.64 10.91
N CYS A 141 17.88 7.04 12.04
CA CYS A 141 18.97 7.53 12.87
C CYS A 141 20.35 7.29 12.23
N TYR A 142 21.04 8.36 11.85
CA TYR A 142 22.39 8.34 11.28
C TYR A 142 23.41 7.65 12.19
N ASN A 143 23.38 7.94 13.51
CA ASN A 143 24.24 7.25 14.47
C ASN A 143 24.03 5.73 14.46
N THR A 144 22.82 5.25 14.15
CA THR A 144 22.55 3.80 14.03
C THR A 144 23.17 3.24 12.76
N LEU A 145 23.04 3.93 11.62
CA LEU A 145 23.70 3.54 10.37
C LEU A 145 25.21 3.37 10.58
N MET A 146 25.85 4.37 11.18
CA MET A 146 27.29 4.37 11.46
C MET A 146 27.67 3.30 12.48
N GLY A 147 26.97 3.24 13.62
CA GLY A 147 27.30 2.33 14.72
C GLY A 147 27.08 0.86 14.37
N ARG A 148 26.10 0.55 13.52
CA ARG A 148 25.76 -0.82 13.10
C ARG A 148 26.32 -1.20 11.73
N LYS A 149 26.99 -0.27 11.04
CA LYS A 149 27.55 -0.46 9.70
C LYS A 149 26.50 -0.90 8.67
N ILE A 150 25.30 -0.35 8.77
CA ILE A 150 24.20 -0.60 7.83
C ILE A 150 24.36 0.34 6.65
N LYS A 151 24.39 -0.21 5.43
CA LYS A 151 24.42 0.63 4.23
C LYS A 151 23.02 1.13 3.91
N PHE A 152 22.97 2.30 3.27
CA PHE A 152 21.71 2.95 2.96
C PHE A 152 20.83 2.15 1.96
N ASP A 153 21.46 1.46 1.01
CA ASP A 153 20.79 0.60 0.02
C ASP A 153 20.20 -0.70 0.61
N GLU A 154 20.56 -1.03 1.86
CA GLU A 154 19.97 -2.13 2.62
C GLU A 154 18.62 -1.77 3.27
N LEU A 155 18.13 -0.54 3.07
CA LEU A 155 16.88 -0.05 3.66
C LEU A 155 15.78 0.08 2.61
N TYR A 156 14.63 -0.51 2.89
CA TYR A 156 13.48 -0.46 1.99
C TYR A 156 12.95 0.96 1.80
N ASP A 157 12.91 1.42 0.54
CA ASP A 157 12.36 2.70 0.09
C ASP A 157 12.88 3.93 0.88
N ALA A 158 14.07 3.84 1.48
CA ALA A 158 14.66 4.95 2.22
C ALA A 158 15.11 6.06 1.25
N LYS A 159 14.93 7.32 1.67
CA LYS A 159 15.40 8.50 0.93
C LYS A 159 16.42 9.30 1.76
N PRO A 160 17.39 10.00 1.16
CA PRO A 160 18.39 10.75 1.92
C PRO A 160 17.77 11.74 2.92
N GLU A 161 16.62 12.31 2.60
CA GLU A 161 15.88 13.26 3.45
C GLU A 161 15.25 12.59 4.69
N ASP A 162 15.14 11.26 4.71
CA ASP A 162 14.67 10.50 5.87
C ASP A 162 15.73 10.42 6.98
N VAL A 163 17.00 10.70 6.65
CA VAL A 163 18.11 10.54 7.59
C VAL A 163 18.21 11.73 8.55
N ILE A 164 18.18 11.43 9.85
CA ILE A 164 18.29 12.40 10.95
C ILE A 164 19.54 12.13 11.80
N PRO A 165 20.11 13.12 12.50
CA PRO A 165 21.34 12.92 13.28
C PRO A 165 21.21 11.86 14.39
N SER A 166 20.11 11.90 15.16
CA SER A 166 19.89 11.02 16.31
C SER A 166 18.41 10.75 16.53
N GLY A 167 18.00 9.48 16.49
CA GLY A 167 16.60 9.09 16.71
C GLY A 167 16.10 9.36 18.12
N VAL A 168 16.93 9.16 19.15
CA VAL A 168 16.52 9.43 20.55
C VAL A 168 16.30 10.93 20.77
N ALA A 169 17.21 11.77 20.26
CA ALA A 169 17.08 13.22 20.39
C ALA A 169 15.91 13.76 19.56
N GLU A 170 15.67 13.21 18.36
CA GLU A 170 14.54 13.59 17.52
C GLU A 170 13.19 13.25 18.16
N ALA A 171 13.05 12.07 18.77
CA ALA A 171 11.84 11.72 19.51
C ALA A 171 11.56 12.74 20.63
N GLY A 172 12.58 13.14 21.40
CA GLY A 172 12.45 14.19 22.41
C GLY A 172 12.12 15.57 21.82
N ARG A 173 12.75 15.93 20.69
CA ARG A 173 12.48 17.19 19.97
C ARG A 173 11.03 17.25 19.49
N LEU A 174 10.51 16.18 18.89
CA LEU A 174 9.14 16.07 18.43
C LEU A 174 8.16 16.11 19.61
N GLN A 175 8.46 15.42 20.70
CA GLN A 175 7.64 15.48 21.91
C GLN A 175 7.53 16.92 22.45
N ALA A 176 8.64 17.67 22.48
CA ALA A 176 8.64 19.08 22.86
C ALA A 176 7.85 19.98 21.88
N GLN A 177 7.62 19.53 20.65
CA GLN A 177 6.79 20.21 19.64
C GLN A 177 5.32 19.79 19.69
N GLY A 178 4.91 19.02 20.71
CA GLY A 178 3.55 18.59 20.94
C GLY A 178 3.17 17.30 20.21
N TYR A 179 4.14 16.50 19.76
CA TYR A 179 3.85 15.15 19.28
C TYR A 179 3.64 14.21 20.46
N GLN A 180 2.60 13.38 20.39
CA GLN A 180 2.37 12.29 21.34
C GLN A 180 3.37 11.17 21.05
N LEU A 181 4.16 10.79 22.06
CA LEU A 181 5.15 9.72 21.93
C LEU A 181 4.51 8.36 22.19
N LEU A 182 4.53 7.49 21.18
CA LEU A 182 4.21 6.07 21.31
C LEU A 182 5.50 5.26 21.24
N LYS A 183 5.68 4.35 22.20
CA LYS A 183 6.82 3.45 22.27
C LYS A 183 6.32 2.00 22.31
N PRO A 184 6.28 1.30 21.16
CA PRO A 184 5.86 -0.10 21.07
C PRO A 184 6.90 -1.07 21.66
#